data_AF-A0A7S3V3S5-F1
#
_entry.id   AF-A0A7S3V3S5-F1
#
_cell.length_a   1.000
_cell.length_b   1.000
_cell.length_c   1.000
_cell.angle_alpha   90.00
_cell.angle_beta   90.00
_cell.angle_gamma   90.00
#
_symmetry.space_group_name_H-M   'P 1'
#
loop_
_entity.id
_entity.type
_entity.pdbx_description
1 polymer ?
#
loop_
_entity_poly.entity_id
_entity_poly.type
_entity_poly.pdbx_seq_one_letter_code
_entity_poly.pdbx_strand_id
1 'polypeptide(L)'
;VTDLQFCPLINSLMGTISQDGFAIIWELKLDETIASGSKLLFRETLRIRSNSEDSGSECFSRIKWHPKFERLFALVHGDTVSFVELSSSLWNLQKRNGEAGTPISEARGGIAQSFGEAVTSIDFNDDGTKLVTGSGMKVKIWAVDIQKLNGDSRNDGITQIYSFVAHSGGLVSHVFYVS
;
A
#
# COMPACT_ATOMS: atom_id res chain seq x y z
N VAL A 1 -4.33 9.88 -11.44
CA VAL A 1 -3.87 8.61 -10.83
C VAL A 1 -2.35 8.62 -10.88
N THR A 2 -1.68 8.51 -9.74
CA THR A 2 -0.21 8.53 -9.64
C THR A 2 0.41 7.14 -9.72
N ASP A 3 -0.32 6.12 -9.27
CA ASP A 3 0.05 4.72 -9.35
C ASP A 3 -1.22 3.86 -9.36
N LEU A 4 -1.11 2.65 -9.90
CA LEU A 4 -2.20 1.69 -10.05
C LEU A 4 -1.63 0.28 -9.96
N GLN A 5 -2.27 -0.58 -9.16
CA GLN A 5 -1.86 -1.96 -9.02
C GLN A 5 -3.05 -2.90 -8.84
N PHE A 6 -3.05 -3.99 -9.59
CA PHE A 6 -3.95 -5.11 -9.34
C PHE A 6 -3.57 -5.86 -8.08
N CYS A 7 -4.57 -6.34 -7.34
CA CYS A 7 -4.35 -7.27 -6.25
C CYS A 7 -3.85 -8.60 -6.83
N PRO A 8 -2.68 -9.11 -6.40
CA PRO A 8 -2.12 -10.33 -6.97
C PRO A 8 -2.93 -11.60 -6.64
N LEU A 9 -3.82 -11.52 -5.63
CA LEU A 9 -4.62 -12.64 -5.16
C LEU A 9 -6.02 -12.67 -5.77
N ILE A 10 -6.50 -11.52 -6.23
CA ILE A 10 -7.86 -11.36 -6.75
C ILE A 10 -7.80 -10.51 -8.02
N ASN A 11 -8.01 -11.17 -9.16
CA ASN A 11 -7.98 -10.52 -10.48
C ASN A 11 -9.05 -9.45 -10.69
N SER A 12 -10.08 -9.41 -9.83
CA SER A 12 -11.12 -8.39 -9.85
C SER A 12 -10.84 -7.19 -8.94
N LEU A 13 -9.73 -7.17 -8.20
CA LEU A 13 -9.40 -6.04 -7.31
C LEU A 13 -8.24 -5.22 -7.84
N MET A 14 -8.39 -3.90 -7.76
CA MET A 14 -7.38 -2.95 -8.21
C MET A 14 -7.31 -1.78 -7.24
N GLY A 15 -6.12 -1.38 -6.84
CA GLY A 15 -5.86 -0.16 -6.11
C GLY A 15 -5.40 0.95 -7.04
N THR A 16 -5.87 2.15 -6.82
CA THR A 16 -5.38 3.38 -7.48
C THR A 16 -5.08 4.41 -6.44
N ILE A 17 -4.08 5.23 -6.67
CA ILE A 17 -3.81 6.40 -5.84
C ILE A 17 -3.88 7.68 -6.67
N SER A 18 -4.19 8.79 -6.02
CA SER A 18 -4.42 10.07 -6.66
C SER A 18 -3.63 11.21 -6.03
N GLN A 19 -3.39 12.25 -6.84
CA GLN A 19 -2.61 13.42 -6.45
C GLN A 19 -3.30 14.27 -5.37
N ASP A 20 -4.58 14.03 -5.10
CA ASP A 20 -5.34 14.68 -4.03
C ASP A 20 -5.29 13.87 -2.71
N GLY A 21 -4.43 12.86 -2.62
CA GLY A 21 -4.14 12.17 -1.35
C GLY A 21 -5.09 11.03 -1.01
N PHE A 22 -5.79 10.47 -2.00
CA PHE A 22 -6.62 9.28 -1.82
C PHE A 22 -5.96 8.04 -2.40
N ALA A 23 -6.13 6.92 -1.68
CA ALA A 23 -6.01 5.59 -2.24
C ALA A 23 -7.43 4.99 -2.33
N ILE A 24 -7.79 4.49 -3.49
CA ILE A 24 -9.10 3.90 -3.77
C ILE A 24 -8.92 2.47 -4.23
N ILE A 25 -9.67 1.54 -3.65
CA ILE A 25 -9.74 0.16 -4.09
C ILE A 25 -11.05 -0.05 -4.85
N TRP A 26 -10.92 -0.63 -6.03
CA TRP A 26 -11.98 -0.92 -6.97
C TRP A 26 -12.21 -2.42 -7.05
N GLU A 27 -13.48 -2.80 -7.15
CA GLU A 27 -13.92 -4.13 -7.58
C GLU A 27 -14.38 -4.05 -9.03
N LEU A 28 -13.76 -4.86 -9.88
CA LEU A 28 -14.04 -5.01 -11.30
C LEU A 28 -15.05 -6.13 -11.48
N LYS A 29 -16.15 -5.83 -12.16
CA LYS A 29 -17.20 -6.80 -12.47
C LYS A 29 -17.40 -6.87 -13.97
N LEU A 30 -17.46 -8.09 -14.49
CA LEU A 30 -17.93 -8.31 -15.85
C LEU A 30 -19.45 -8.34 -15.83
N ASP A 31 -20.06 -7.46 -16.62
CA ASP A 31 -21.48 -7.57 -16.92
C ASP A 31 -21.66 -8.53 -18.10
N GLU A 32 -22.07 -9.76 -17.78
CA GLU A 32 -22.37 -10.80 -18.76
C GLU A 32 -23.80 -10.73 -19.30
N THR A 33 -24.64 -9.84 -18.74
CA THR A 33 -26.06 -9.74 -19.12
C THR A 33 -26.27 -8.95 -20.42
N ILE A 34 -25.24 -8.26 -20.92
CA ILE A 34 -25.31 -7.48 -22.15
C ILE A 34 -24.96 -8.37 -23.35
N ALA A 35 -25.99 -8.73 -24.12
CA ALA A 35 -25.95 -9.67 -25.24
C ALA A 35 -25.00 -9.33 -26.42
N SER A 36 -24.27 -8.19 -26.38
CA SER A 36 -23.40 -7.76 -27.49
C SER A 36 -21.94 -7.44 -27.11
N GLY A 37 -21.50 -7.77 -25.90
CA GLY A 37 -20.12 -7.56 -25.47
C GLY A 37 -20.04 -7.32 -23.97
N SER A 38 -19.16 -8.06 -23.31
CA SER A 38 -18.93 -7.93 -21.87
C SER A 38 -18.47 -6.51 -21.55
N LYS A 39 -19.25 -5.78 -20.74
CA LYS A 39 -18.87 -4.46 -20.26
C LYS A 39 -18.16 -4.60 -18.92
N LEU A 40 -16.99 -4.00 -18.80
CA LEU A 40 -16.31 -3.89 -17.52
C LEU A 40 -17.00 -2.81 -16.67
N LEU A 41 -17.55 -3.23 -15.54
CA LEU A 41 -18.07 -2.35 -14.50
C LEU A 41 -17.03 -2.21 -13.40
N PHE A 42 -16.96 -1.02 -12.80
CA PHE A 42 -16.13 -0.75 -11.65
C PHE A 42 -17.00 -0.29 -10.49
N ARG A 43 -16.65 -0.76 -9.29
CA ARG A 43 -17.29 -0.35 -8.05
C ARG A 43 -16.23 0.11 -7.07
N GLU A 44 -16.33 1.36 -6.63
CA GLU A 44 -15.55 1.84 -5.49
C GLU A 44 -15.93 1.02 -4.25
N THR A 45 -14.91 0.44 -3.63
CA THR A 45 -15.07 -0.54 -2.54
C THR A 45 -14.45 -0.01 -1.25
N LEU A 46 -13.37 0.76 -1.37
CA LEU A 46 -12.66 1.35 -0.25
C LEU A 46 -12.03 2.67 -0.66
N ARG A 47 -12.08 3.66 0.22
CA ARG A 47 -11.30 4.90 0.12
C ARG A 47 -10.45 5.08 1.38
N ILE A 48 -9.21 5.48 1.20
CA ILE A 48 -8.25 5.75 2.27
C ILE A 48 -7.68 7.13 2.02
N ARG A 49 -7.59 7.94 3.06
CA ARG A 49 -7.05 9.30 2.97
C ARG A 49 -5.77 9.44 3.79
N SER A 50 -4.83 10.21 3.26
CA SER A 50 -3.70 10.70 4.06
C SER A 50 -4.24 11.57 5.21
N ASN A 51 -3.59 11.48 6.38
CA ASN A 51 -4.00 12.21 7.58
C ASN A 51 -3.23 13.54 7.77
N SER A 52 -2.47 13.99 6.76
CA SER A 52 -1.72 15.25 6.87
C SER A 52 -2.68 16.45 6.80
N GLU A 53 -3.16 16.92 7.95
CA GLU A 53 -3.86 18.21 8.05
C GLU A 53 -2.91 19.39 7.84
N ASP A 54 -1.60 19.18 8.03
CA ASP A 54 -0.55 20.16 7.79
C ASP A 54 0.22 19.87 6.49
N SER A 55 0.31 20.89 5.64
CA SER A 55 1.03 20.96 4.37
C SER A 55 0.39 20.23 3.18
N GLY A 56 -0.10 21.00 2.21
CA GLY A 56 -0.73 20.52 0.96
C GLY A 56 0.21 19.82 -0.02
N SER A 57 0.98 18.81 0.41
CA SER A 57 1.91 18.08 -0.46
C SER A 57 2.13 16.60 -0.13
N GLU A 58 1.56 16.03 0.94
CA GLU A 58 1.71 14.60 1.22
C GLU A 58 0.65 13.75 0.51
N CYS A 59 0.75 13.76 -0.82
CA CYS A 59 -0.07 12.93 -1.68
C CYS A 59 0.53 11.53 -1.75
N PHE A 60 -0.32 10.51 -1.86
CA PHE A 60 0.17 9.17 -2.11
C PHE A 60 0.90 9.12 -3.47
N SER A 61 2.11 8.57 -3.46
CA SER A 61 2.96 8.45 -4.65
C SER A 61 3.06 7.02 -5.17
N ARG A 62 2.93 6.01 -4.29
CA ARG A 62 2.91 4.59 -4.67
C ARG A 62 2.01 3.74 -3.78
N ILE A 63 1.51 2.64 -4.35
CA ILE A 63 0.80 1.57 -3.64
C ILE A 63 1.45 0.22 -3.94
N LYS A 64 1.63 -0.61 -2.92
CA LYS A 64 2.05 -2.01 -3.09
C LYS A 64 1.16 -2.96 -2.29
N TRP A 65 0.46 -3.86 -2.98
CA TRP A 65 -0.26 -4.97 -2.37
C TRP A 65 0.69 -5.99 -1.76
N HIS A 66 0.32 -6.49 -0.60
CA HIS A 66 0.99 -7.63 -0.01
C HIS A 66 0.72 -8.89 -0.86
N PRO A 67 1.75 -9.72 -1.15
CA PRO A 67 1.62 -10.83 -2.11
C PRO A 67 0.70 -11.96 -1.63
N LYS A 68 0.51 -12.10 -0.31
CA LYS A 68 -0.25 -13.20 0.30
C LYS A 68 -1.47 -12.77 1.14
N PHE A 69 -1.70 -11.47 1.27
CA PHE A 69 -2.77 -10.94 2.13
C PHE A 69 -3.54 -9.83 1.40
N GLU A 70 -4.76 -10.13 0.96
CA GLU A 70 -5.57 -9.23 0.12
C GLU A 70 -5.98 -7.92 0.82
N ARG A 71 -5.83 -7.86 2.15
CA ARG A 71 -6.25 -6.72 2.99
C ARG A 71 -5.07 -5.91 3.51
N LEU A 72 -3.85 -6.25 3.10
CA LEU A 72 -2.62 -5.59 3.51
C LEU A 72 -1.95 -4.95 2.30
N PHE A 73 -1.59 -3.68 2.42
CA PHE A 73 -0.86 -2.95 1.40
C PHE A 73 0.00 -1.85 2.03
N ALA A 74 1.06 -1.47 1.33
CA ALA A 74 1.93 -0.35 1.67
C ALA A 74 1.56 0.87 0.82
N LEU A 75 1.48 2.04 1.45
CA LEU A 75 1.24 3.33 0.81
C LEU A 75 2.41 4.26 1.08
N VAL A 76 2.89 4.91 0.03
CA VAL A 76 4.00 5.90 0.12
C VAL A 76 3.43 7.30 0.07
N HIS A 77 3.83 8.17 1.00
CA HIS A 77 3.57 9.60 0.97
C HIS A 77 4.81 10.35 1.46
N GLY A 78 5.43 11.15 0.59
CA GLY A 78 6.68 11.83 0.90
C GLY A 78 7.82 10.86 1.26
N ASP A 79 8.38 11.02 2.47
CA ASP A 79 9.46 10.19 3.02
C ASP A 79 8.96 9.05 3.92
N THR A 80 7.64 8.87 3.99
CA THR A 80 6.97 7.93 4.88
C THR A 80 6.30 6.81 4.10
N VAL A 81 6.38 5.60 4.66
CA VAL A 81 5.66 4.43 4.16
C VAL A 81 4.73 3.93 5.25
N SER A 82 3.44 3.91 4.95
CA SER A 82 2.41 3.45 5.85
C SER A 82 1.94 2.06 5.45
N PHE A 83 1.90 1.13 6.41
CA PHE A 83 1.34 -0.20 6.22
C PHE A 83 -0.11 -0.19 6.68
N VAL A 84 -1.00 -0.69 5.83
CA VAL A 84 -2.43 -0.66 6.07
C VAL A 84 -3.00 -2.06 5.96
N GLU A 85 -3.38 -2.63 7.11
CA GLU A 85 -4.23 -3.82 7.23
C GLU A 85 -5.66 -3.39 7.56
N LEU A 86 -6.61 -3.97 6.84
CA LEU A 86 -8.02 -3.82 7.19
C LEU A 86 -8.55 -5.08 7.85
N SER A 87 -9.01 -4.93 9.09
CA SER A 87 -9.77 -5.98 9.76
C SER A 87 -10.95 -6.46 8.90
N SER A 88 -11.31 -7.73 9.03
CA SER A 88 -12.39 -8.32 8.20
C SER A 88 -13.72 -7.57 8.34
N SER A 89 -14.04 -7.07 9.53
CA SER A 89 -15.27 -6.30 9.76
C SER A 89 -15.26 -4.97 9.02
N LEU A 90 -14.15 -4.21 9.12
CA LEU A 90 -14.00 -2.93 8.43
C LEU A 90 -14.00 -3.11 6.90
N TRP A 91 -13.26 -4.10 6.41
CA TRP A 91 -13.23 -4.48 5.00
C TRP A 91 -14.63 -4.77 4.47
N ASN A 92 -15.37 -5.68 5.14
CA ASN A 92 -16.70 -6.08 4.70
C ASN A 92 -17.71 -4.92 4.76
N LEU A 93 -17.64 -4.07 5.77
CA LEU A 93 -18.52 -2.91 5.91
C LEU A 93 -18.31 -1.93 4.76
N GLN A 94 -17.06 -1.57 4.47
CA GLN A 94 -16.74 -0.61 3.41
C GLN A 94 -17.04 -1.16 2.03
N LYS A 95 -16.73 -2.44 1.78
CA LYS A 95 -17.15 -3.15 0.56
C LYS A 95 -18.65 -3.08 0.33
N ARG A 96 -19.45 -3.17 1.40
CA ARG A 96 -20.91 -3.21 1.30
C ARG A 96 -21.48 -1.82 1.02
N ASN A 97 -21.02 -0.81 1.75
CA ASN A 97 -21.74 0.46 1.82
C ASN A 97 -21.13 1.58 0.96
N GLY A 98 -19.92 1.44 0.42
CA GLY A 98 -19.27 2.52 -0.35
C GLY A 98 -19.10 3.81 0.47
N GLU A 99 -18.85 3.66 1.77
CA GLU A 99 -18.87 4.74 2.77
C GLU A 99 -17.56 5.56 2.82
N ALA A 100 -17.63 6.69 3.55
CA ALA A 100 -16.57 7.67 3.73
C ALA A 100 -15.23 7.03 4.10
N GLY A 101 -14.16 7.52 3.47
CA GLY A 101 -12.84 6.90 3.56
C GLY A 101 -12.27 6.87 4.98
N THR A 102 -11.48 5.84 5.29
CA THR A 102 -10.80 5.70 6.58
C THR A 102 -9.48 6.49 6.57
N PRO A 103 -9.23 7.36 7.56
CA PRO A 103 -7.90 7.93 7.77
C PRO A 103 -6.86 6.84 7.97
N ILE A 104 -5.66 7.01 7.43
CA ILE A 104 -4.61 6.00 7.56
C ILE A 104 -4.24 5.68 9.02
N SER A 105 -4.38 6.66 9.92
CA SER A 105 -4.17 6.49 11.37
C SER A 105 -5.22 5.63 12.06
N GLU A 106 -6.39 5.47 11.46
CA GLU A 106 -7.49 4.63 11.97
C GLU A 106 -7.49 3.24 11.33
N ALA A 107 -6.76 3.08 10.21
CA ALA A 107 -6.50 1.77 9.65
C ALA A 107 -5.45 1.03 10.49
N ARG A 108 -5.54 -0.30 10.58
CA ARG A 108 -4.64 -1.06 11.44
C ARG A 108 -3.29 -1.18 10.75
N GLY A 109 -2.26 -0.54 11.26
CA GLY A 109 -0.90 -0.87 10.82
C GLY A 109 0.18 0.12 11.18
N GLY A 110 1.41 -0.37 11.03
CA GLY A 110 2.63 0.34 11.37
C GLY A 110 2.96 1.48 10.40
N ILE A 111 3.51 2.57 10.92
CA ILE A 111 4.17 3.59 10.09
C ILE A 111 5.67 3.30 10.08
N ALA A 112 6.22 2.98 8.91
CA ALA A 112 7.66 2.98 8.69
C ALA A 112 8.10 4.37 8.25
N GLN A 113 8.61 5.15 9.20
CA GLN A 113 9.20 6.44 8.89
C GLN A 113 10.62 6.30 8.32
N SER A 114 10.93 7.27 7.47
CA SER A 114 12.23 7.92 7.28
C SER A 114 13.13 7.39 6.18
N PHE A 115 13.29 8.22 5.15
CA PHE A 115 14.61 8.50 4.57
C PHE A 115 15.09 9.93 4.83
N GLY A 116 14.22 10.80 5.39
CA GLY A 116 14.39 12.26 5.38
C GLY A 116 14.32 12.86 3.97
N GLU A 117 13.95 12.03 3.00
CA GLU A 117 13.90 12.28 1.56
C GLU A 117 12.76 11.46 0.96
N ALA A 118 12.21 11.89 -0.17
CA ALA A 118 11.09 11.20 -0.79
C ALA A 118 11.43 9.74 -1.14
N VAL A 119 10.56 8.82 -0.73
CA VAL A 119 10.66 7.40 -1.10
C VAL A 119 10.34 7.28 -2.59
N THR A 120 11.26 6.72 -3.36
CA THR A 120 11.14 6.61 -4.82
C THR A 120 10.75 5.20 -5.26
N SER A 121 10.92 4.18 -4.43
CA SER A 121 10.54 2.80 -4.75
C SER A 121 10.17 2.01 -3.49
N ILE A 122 9.21 1.08 -3.65
CA ILE A 122 8.82 0.11 -2.61
C ILE A 122 8.52 -1.24 -3.24
N ASP A 123 8.87 -2.33 -2.55
CA ASP A 123 8.45 -3.67 -2.96
C ASP A 123 8.43 -4.68 -1.80
N PHE A 124 7.50 -5.62 -1.84
CA PHE A 124 7.51 -6.78 -0.94
C PHE A 124 8.39 -7.87 -1.53
N ASN A 125 9.00 -8.69 -0.66
CA ASN A 125 9.50 -9.98 -1.12
C ASN A 125 8.35 -10.99 -1.32
N ASP A 126 8.63 -12.12 -1.97
CA ASP A 126 7.59 -13.08 -2.40
C ASP A 126 6.75 -13.65 -1.24
N ASP A 127 7.36 -13.82 -0.07
CA ASP A 127 6.64 -14.29 1.12
C ASP A 127 5.92 -13.16 1.88
N GLY A 128 6.22 -11.91 1.56
CA GLY A 128 5.67 -10.71 2.17
C GLY A 128 6.16 -10.42 3.60
N THR A 129 7.07 -11.24 4.14
CA THR A 129 7.66 -11.02 5.47
C THR A 129 8.60 -9.83 5.51
N LYS A 130 9.00 -9.31 4.34
CA LYS A 130 9.89 -8.17 4.20
C LYS A 130 9.37 -7.18 3.17
N LEU A 131 9.55 -5.90 3.48
CA LEU A 131 9.40 -4.81 2.53
C LEU A 131 10.76 -4.14 2.31
N VAL A 132 11.10 -3.85 1.07
CA VAL A 132 12.23 -3.00 0.69
C VAL A 132 11.69 -1.65 0.28
N THR A 133 12.30 -0.59 0.80
CA THR A 133 12.03 0.79 0.38
C THR A 133 13.32 1.43 -0.09
N GLY A 134 13.23 2.33 -1.08
CA GLY A 134 14.36 3.04 -1.66
C GLY A 134 14.10 4.54 -1.75
N SER A 135 15.15 5.33 -1.48
CA SER A 135 15.15 6.80 -1.65
C SER A 135 16.56 7.26 -2.00
N GLY A 136 16.74 7.85 -3.19
CA GLY A 136 18.06 8.28 -3.66
C GLY A 136 19.10 7.15 -3.62
N MET A 137 20.08 7.28 -2.71
CA MET A 137 21.15 6.30 -2.48
C MET A 137 20.91 5.39 -1.28
N LYS A 138 19.75 5.53 -0.62
CA LYS A 138 19.40 4.82 0.61
C LYS A 138 18.41 3.71 0.30
N VAL A 139 18.63 2.55 0.92
CA VAL A 139 17.70 1.41 0.88
C VAL A 139 17.45 0.98 2.31
N LYS A 140 16.18 0.73 2.65
CA LYS A 140 15.79 0.16 3.94
C LYS A 140 15.04 -1.14 3.73
N ILE A 141 15.28 -2.09 4.61
CA ILE A 141 14.54 -3.36 4.66
C ILE A 141 13.80 -3.43 5.99
N TRP A 142 12.52 -3.72 5.90
CA TRP A 142 11.58 -3.80 7.02
C TRP A 142 11.13 -5.24 7.17
N ALA A 143 11.18 -5.78 8.39
CA ALA A 143 10.44 -6.98 8.74
C ALA A 143 8.96 -6.62 8.94
N VAL A 144 8.08 -7.48 8.42
CA VAL A 144 6.62 -7.34 8.46
C VAL A 144 6.06 -8.54 9.20
N ASP A 145 5.63 -8.31 10.44
CA ASP A 145 4.95 -9.29 11.28
C ASP A 145 3.44 -9.06 11.23
N ILE A 146 2.79 -9.87 10.41
CA ILE A 146 1.35 -9.79 10.16
C ILE A 146 0.55 -10.20 11.40
N GLN A 147 1.07 -11.09 12.25
CA GLN A 147 0.36 -11.47 13.47
C GLN A 147 0.28 -10.30 14.44
N LYS A 148 1.35 -9.53 14.56
CA LYS A 148 1.38 -8.30 15.35
C LYS A 148 0.49 -7.22 14.77
N LEU A 149 0.50 -7.02 13.45
CA LEU A 149 -0.45 -6.11 12.77
C LEU A 149 -1.91 -6.50 13.04
N ASN A 150 -2.20 -7.80 13.18
CA ASN A 150 -3.55 -8.30 13.48
C ASN A 150 -3.92 -8.23 14.98
N GLY A 151 -2.92 -8.23 15.86
CA GLY A 151 -3.07 -8.56 17.28
C GLY A 151 -3.21 -7.37 18.24
N ASP A 152 -2.63 -6.21 17.93
CA ASP A 152 -2.69 -5.05 18.84
C ASP A 152 -2.46 -3.71 18.11
N SER A 153 -3.10 -2.64 18.57
CA SER A 153 -3.14 -1.32 17.90
C SER A 153 -1.85 -0.49 18.04
N ARG A 154 -0.76 -1.09 18.51
CA ARG A 154 0.51 -0.41 18.80
C ARG A 154 1.63 -0.94 17.90
N ASN A 155 1.69 -0.45 16.67
CA ASN A 155 2.89 -0.19 15.82
C ASN A 155 4.11 -1.15 15.83
N ASP A 156 4.07 -2.34 16.43
CA ASP A 156 5.25 -3.21 16.61
C ASP A 156 5.39 -4.28 15.53
N GLY A 157 4.40 -4.39 14.63
CA GLY A 157 4.41 -5.33 13.51
C GLY A 157 5.34 -4.95 12.37
N ILE A 158 5.95 -3.76 12.39
CA ILE A 158 6.92 -3.33 11.38
C ILE A 158 8.21 -2.91 12.07
N THR A 159 9.33 -3.52 11.71
CA THR A 159 10.64 -3.19 12.30
C THR A 159 11.68 -3.03 11.21
N GLN A 160 12.43 -1.93 11.22
CA GLN A 160 13.59 -1.78 10.34
C GLN A 160 14.65 -2.80 10.75
N ILE A 161 15.03 -3.68 9.82
CA ILE A 161 16.06 -4.70 10.08
C ILE A 161 17.40 -4.34 9.43
N TYR A 162 17.37 -3.66 8.27
CA TYR A 162 18.58 -3.21 7.60
C TYR A 162 18.41 -1.82 7.00
N SER A 163 19.52 -1.09 6.90
CA SER A 163 19.65 0.14 6.11
C SER A 163 20.99 0.16 5.41
N PHE A 164 20.97 0.53 4.14
CA PHE A 164 22.14 0.63 3.29
C PHE A 164 22.19 2.04 2.69
N VAL A 165 23.40 2.58 2.56
CA VAL A 165 23.66 3.82 1.83
C VAL A 165 24.74 3.49 0.81
N ALA A 166 24.40 3.60 -0.47
CA ALA A 166 25.40 3.49 -1.52
C ALA A 166 26.31 4.72 -1.48
N HIS A 167 27.61 4.52 -1.66
CA HIS A 167 28.57 5.59 -1.96
C HIS A 167 28.80 5.63 -3.47
N SER A 168 28.94 6.83 -4.04
CA SER A 168 28.85 7.13 -5.47
C SER A 168 29.53 6.10 -6.39
N GLY A 169 28.74 5.44 -7.24
CA GLY A 169 29.26 4.57 -8.32
C GLY A 169 28.31 3.47 -8.82
N GLY A 170 27.25 3.11 -8.08
CA GLY A 170 26.34 2.03 -8.47
C GLY A 170 24.88 2.45 -8.50
N LEU A 171 24.23 2.32 -9.65
CA LEU A 171 22.78 2.33 -9.78
C LEU A 171 22.20 1.17 -8.94
N VAL A 172 21.41 1.47 -7.92
CA VAL A 172 20.52 0.47 -7.31
C VAL A 172 19.24 0.47 -8.13
N SER A 173 19.30 -0.10 -9.34
CA SER A 173 18.09 -0.39 -10.10
C SER A 173 17.66 -1.82 -9.79
N HIS A 174 16.48 -1.94 -9.17
CA HIS A 174 15.60 -3.10 -9.13
C HIS A 174 16.24 -4.46 -9.46
N VAL A 175 16.54 -5.24 -8.43
CA VAL A 175 16.09 -6.63 -8.21
C VAL A 175 16.69 -7.04 -6.86
N PHE A 176 15.89 -6.99 -5.79
CA PHE A 176 16.23 -7.76 -4.60
C PHE A 176 15.47 -9.07 -4.72
N TYR A 177 16.13 -10.14 -5.18
CA TYR A 177 15.68 -11.49 -4.89
C TYR A 177 15.90 -11.71 -3.40
N VAL A 178 14.88 -11.40 -2.60
CA VAL A 178 14.86 -11.79 -1.20
C VAL A 178 14.14 -13.13 -1.17
N SER A 179 14.91 -14.20 -1.41
CA SER A 179 14.48 -15.60 -1.26
C SER A 179 14.00 -15.91 0.14
#